data_AF-A0A0B6ATT7-F1
#
_entry.id   AF-A0A0B6ATT7-F1
#
_cell.length_a   1.000
_cell.length_b   1.000
_cell.length_c   1.000
_cell.angle_alpha   90.00
_cell.angle_beta   90.00
_cell.angle_gamma   90.00
#
_symmetry.space_group_name_H-M   'P 1'
#
loop_
_entity.id
_entity.type
_entity.pdbx_description
1 polymer ?
#
loop_
_entity_poly.entity_id
_entity_poly.type
_entity_poly.pdbx_seq_one_letter_code
_entity_poly.pdbx_strand_id
1 'polypeptide(L)' 'MKYKEAQAELQKVFDHQQTVSVPKLKRLFQSLNISVKKPLGNSNEEISYLKGEISKLKKENKRLKGMNS' A
#
# COMPACT_ATOMS: atom_id res chain seq x y z
N MET A 1 9.82 -17.94 15.06
CA MET A 1 11.16 -17.41 14.75
C MET A 1 11.37 -16.17 15.59
N LYS A 2 12.48 -16.05 16.29
CA LYS A 2 12.80 -14.86 17.08
C LYS A 2 13.40 -13.79 16.18
N TYR A 3 13.24 -12.51 16.53
CA TYR A 3 13.69 -11.36 15.71
C TYR A 3 15.15 -11.49 15.23
N LYS A 4 16.08 -11.83 16.12
CA LYS A 4 17.52 -11.98 15.78
C LYS A 4 17.79 -13.10 14.79
N GLU A 5 17.03 -14.19 14.86
CA GLU A 5 17.15 -15.32 13.92
C GLU A 5 16.66 -14.90 12.53
N ALA A 6 15.53 -14.19 12.47
CA ALA A 6 14.98 -13.65 11.22
C ALA A 6 15.93 -12.65 10.55
N GLN A 7 16.62 -11.82 11.35
CA GLN A 7 17.59 -10.86 10.86
C GLN A 7 18.82 -11.56 10.26
N ALA A 8 19.38 -12.54 10.97
CA ALA A 8 20.54 -13.30 10.47
C ALA A 8 20.20 -14.10 9.20
N GLU A 9 18.99 -14.67 9.13
CA GLU A 9 18.55 -15.40 7.95
C GLU A 9 18.33 -14.47 6.76
N LEU A 10 17.70 -13.31 6.96
CA LEU A 10 17.54 -12.32 5.90
C LEU A 10 18.90 -11.78 5.40
N GLN A 11 19.86 -11.55 6.30
CA GLN A 11 21.20 -11.11 5.93
C GLN A 11 21.91 -12.15 5.05
N LYS A 12 21.85 -13.43 5.42
CA LYS A 12 22.43 -14.52 4.60
C LYS A 12 21.82 -14.59 3.21
N VAL A 13 20.51 -14.37 3.09
CA VAL A 13 19.82 -14.34 1.79
C VAL A 13 20.41 -13.27 0.88
N PHE A 14 20.70 -12.07 1.41
CA PHE A 14 21.32 -10.99 0.65
C PHE A 14 22.80 -11.26 0.34
N ASP A 15 23.59 -11.65 1.34
CA ASP A 15 25.05 -11.85 1.21
C ASP A 15 25.39 -12.95 0.21
N HIS A 16 24.57 -13.99 0.13
CA HIS A 16 24.82 -15.15 -0.72
C HIS A 16 23.93 -15.17 -1.97
N GLN A 17 23.18 -14.09 -2.23
CA GLN A 17 22.22 -14.00 -3.34
C GLN A 17 21.31 -15.22 -3.45
N GLN A 18 20.91 -15.79 -2.31
CA GLN A 18 20.15 -17.03 -2.29
C GLN A 18 18.71 -16.78 -2.76
N THR A 19 18.26 -17.58 -3.73
CA THR A 19 16.85 -17.58 -4.11
C THR A 19 16.00 -18.09 -2.95
N VAL A 20 14.99 -17.33 -2.56
CA VAL A 20 14.03 -17.72 -1.51
C VAL A 20 12.60 -17.70 -2.02
N SER A 21 11.79 -18.62 -1.48
CA SER A 21 10.36 -18.66 -1.82
C SER A 21 9.61 -17.47 -1.22
N VAL A 22 8.59 -17.00 -1.93
CA VAL A 22 7.72 -15.91 -1.47
C VAL A 22 7.11 -16.16 -0.07
N PRO A 23 6.64 -17.37 0.28
CA PRO A 23 6.14 -17.65 1.64
C PRO A 23 7.22 -17.50 2.72
N LYS A 24 8.46 -17.91 2.43
CA LYS A 24 9.59 -17.78 3.36
C LYS A 24 9.94 -16.31 3.60
N LEU A 25 10.02 -15.53 2.52
CA LEU A 25 10.28 -14.10 2.59
C LEU A 25 9.20 -13.36 3.39
N LYS A 26 7.92 -13.71 3.19
CA LYS A 26 6.80 -13.14 3.96
C LYS A 26 6.92 -13.41 5.47
N ARG A 27 7.33 -14.62 5.87
CA ARG A 27 7.55 -14.98 7.29
C ARG A 27 8.73 -14.22 7.92
N LEU A 28 9.83 -14.03 7.17
CA LEU A 28 10.97 -13.23 7.62
C LEU A 28 10.55 -11.79 7.87
N PHE A 29 9.85 -11.18 6.92
CA PHE A 29 9.37 -9.80 7.06
C PHE A 29 8.37 -9.64 8.21
N GLN A 30 7.43 -10.58 8.40
CA GLN A 30 6.54 -10.57 9.56
C GLN A 30 7.31 -10.65 10.89
N SER A 31 8.32 -11.52 10.97
CA SER A 31 9.15 -11.70 12.19
C SER A 31 10.02 -10.47 12.49
N LEU A 32 10.34 -9.67 11.48
CA LEU A 32 11.07 -8.42 11.57
C LEU A 32 10.15 -7.20 11.73
N ASN A 33 8.83 -7.41 11.81
CA ASN A 33 7.82 -6.36 11.81
C ASN A 33 7.88 -5.43 10.57
N ILE A 34 8.40 -5.96 9.46
CA ILE A 34 8.50 -5.28 8.17
C ILE A 34 7.20 -5.54 7.40
N SER A 35 6.50 -4.48 7.04
CA SER A 35 5.29 -4.58 6.24
C SER A 35 5.63 -4.53 4.75
N VAL A 36 5.49 -5.66 4.06
CA VAL A 36 5.47 -5.74 2.59
C VAL A 36 4.06 -5.40 2.08
N LYS A 37 3.46 -4.31 2.57
CA LYS A 37 2.32 -3.78 1.86
C LYS A 37 2.85 -3.34 0.50
N LYS A 38 2.20 -3.78 -0.59
CA LYS A 38 2.35 -3.10 -1.87
C LYS A 38 2.23 -1.61 -1.56
N PRO A 39 3.17 -0.75 -1.97
CA PRO A 39 2.95 0.67 -1.84
C PRO A 39 1.69 0.95 -2.66
N LEU A 40 0.56 1.18 -1.99
CA LEU A 40 -0.60 1.86 -2.57
C LEU A 40 -0.26 3.35 -2.70
N GLY A 41 1.00 3.66 -3.01
CA GLY A 41 1.63 4.97 -2.88
C GLY A 41 1.26 5.93 -4.01
N ASN A 42 0.11 5.72 -4.66
CA ASN A 42 -0.48 6.61 -5.66
C ASN A 42 -1.99 6.36 -5.80
N SER A 43 -2.44 5.10 -5.66
CA SER A 43 -3.87 4.77 -5.83
C SER A 43 -4.77 5.44 -4.78
N ASN A 44 -4.30 5.64 -3.55
CA ASN A 44 -5.11 6.32 -2.53
C ASN A 44 -5.23 7.82 -2.77
N GLU A 45 -4.21 8.46 -3.36
CA GLU A 45 -4.22 9.88 -3.69
C GLU A 45 -5.13 10.14 -4.89
N GLU A 46 -5.01 9.33 -5.94
CA GLU A 46 -5.90 9.38 -7.10
C GLU A 46 -7.35 9.10 -6.73
N ILE A 47 -7.63 8.09 -5.89
CA ILE A 47 -8.98 7.81 -5.38
C ILE A 47 -9.52 8.99 -4.57
N SER A 48 -8.67 9.62 -3.74
CA SER A 48 -9.08 10.78 -2.92
C SER A 48 -9.38 12.00 -3.78
N TYR A 49 -8.54 12.26 -4.80
CA TYR A 49 -8.75 13.31 -5.79
C TYR A 49 -10.07 13.11 -6.55
N LEU A 50 -10.30 11.92 -7.10
CA LEU A 50 -11.51 11.59 -7.86
C LEU A 50 -12.78 11.73 -7.00
N LYS A 51 -12.74 11.32 -5.71
CA LYS A 51 -13.86 11.55 -4.78
C LYS A 51 -14.14 13.04 -4.55
N GLY A 52 -13.09 13.86 -4.51
CA GLY A 52 -13.20 15.32 -4.41
C GLY A 52 -13.90 15.92 -5.64
N GLU A 53 -13.45 15.55 -6.83
CA GLU A 53 -14.02 16.04 -8.10
C GLU A 53 -15.50 15.63 -8.26
N ILE A 54 -15.85 14.36 -7.95
CA ILE A 54 -17.24 13.90 -7.96
C ILE A 54 -18.11 14.73 -7.00
N SER A 55 -17.58 15.08 -5.82
CA SER A 55 -18.31 15.89 -4.84
C SER A 55 -18.55 17.33 -5.31
N LYS A 56 -17.56 17.94 -5.98
CA LYS A 56 -17.71 19.27 -6.61
C LYS A 56 -18.76 19.25 -7.72
N LEU A 57 -18.66 18.28 -8.63
CA LEU A 57 -19.60 18.11 -9.74
C LEU A 57 -21.04 17.88 -9.26
N LYS A 58 -21.22 17.12 -8.18
CA LYS A 58 -22.55 16.94 -7.55
C LYS A 58 -23.13 18.24 -7.01
N LYS A 59 -22.31 19.06 -6.34
CA LYS A 59 -22.73 20.37 -5.81
C LYS A 59 -23.09 21.32 -6.95
N GLU A 60 -22.29 21.35 -8.01
CA GLU A 60 -22.53 22.19 -9.17
C GLU A 60 -23.80 21.79 -9.93
N ASN A 61 -24.01 20.49 -10.16
CA ASN A 61 -25.26 19.99 -10.74
C ASN A 61 -26.50 20.39 -9.93
N LYS A 62 -26.42 20.31 -8.59
CA LYS A 62 -27.51 20.74 -7.72
C LYS A 62 -27.78 22.23 -7.84
N ARG A 63 -26.73 23.06 -7.91
CA ARG A 63 -26.84 24.52 -8.11
C ARG A 63 -27.50 24.84 -9.45
N LEU A 64 -27.04 24.24 -10.55
CA LEU A 64 -27.58 24.48 -11.88
C LEU A 64 -29.04 24.06 -12.01
N LYS A 65 -29.42 22.92 -11.41
CA LYS A 65 -30.83 22.49 -11.36
C LYS A 65 -31.71 23.47 -10.59
N GLY A 66 -31.22 24.03 -9.49
CA GLY A 66 -31.96 25.02 -8.70
C GLY A 66 -32.04 26.42 -9.32
N MET A 67 -31.20 26.75 -10.31
CA MET A 67 -31.25 28.03 -11.04
C MET A 67 -32.12 27.96 -12.31
N ASN A 68 -32.44 26.75 -12.78
CA ASN A 68 -33.31 26.51 -13.94
C ASN A 68 -34.76 26.15 -13.53
N SER A 69 -35.13 26.37 -12.26
CA SER A 69 -36.47 26.19 -11.68
C SER A 69 -37.04 27.56 -11.32
#